data_AF-A0AAJ0BK92-F1
#
_entry.id   AF-A0AAJ0BK92-F1
#
_cell.length_a   1.000
_cell.length_b   1.000
_cell.length_c   1.000
_cell.angle_alpha   90.00
_cell.angle_beta   90.00
_cell.angle_gamma   90.00
#
_symmetry.space_group_name_H-M   'P 1'
#
loop_
_entity.id
_entity.type
_entity.pdbx_description
1 polymer ?
#
loop_
_entity_poly.entity_id
_entity_poly.type
_entity_poly.pdbx_seq_one_letter_code
_entity_poly.pdbx_strand_id
1 'polypeptide(L)'
;MRTNTQALINTNLETEKNIRGSVLPVIERLHKEIKHKAKELAHGAQKGAKEVEKARNTTQKQIELLGQYTASYESTGHKSHASDDPYVIRRGVLYRLHKQVLEENNHRNDLIAVQTNFQVFEAHIIRVIQEAMEAFNTFAGGQAEKVRALYSDMLGAAQRVPPDFEWKAFMARSGDALVDPNEEPRSVEAIQFPNMDHPSTKPLIEGTLERKSRNKLSFGTQTGYYVVTPSKFLHEFKDSDNYRKEPTPELSIYLPDATIGVPNGEKFSIKGKDRSGTMGSKLAGTSEFNFKAHTAAEAQKWFEAVRLATGTTSPAPVTSPTPSPPAAVDDSKKLEAAPAAAAATSEKPAVAVATDHKGQEAGVTGGETTASPTVISPASTAAATEAKPVAAAEAAPATTTAAPPTTTAPAAEEKAPLPN
;
A
#
# COMPACT_ATOMS: atom_id res chain seq x y z
N MET A 1 3.19 -0.92 -9.15
CA MET A 1 3.97 0.14 -9.84
C MET A 1 4.18 -0.14 -11.32
N ARG A 2 5.08 -1.05 -11.73
CA ARG A 2 5.40 -1.29 -13.17
C ARG A 2 4.16 -1.55 -14.03
N THR A 3 3.29 -2.47 -13.61
CA THR A 3 2.03 -2.79 -14.32
C THR A 3 1.14 -1.56 -14.47
N ASN A 4 0.97 -0.76 -13.41
CA ASN A 4 0.13 0.43 -13.44
C ASN A 4 0.75 1.53 -14.31
N THR A 5 2.08 1.67 -14.34
CA THR A 5 2.77 2.57 -15.27
C THR A 5 2.53 2.15 -16.73
N GLN A 6 2.56 0.85 -17.03
CA GLN A 6 2.21 0.37 -18.37
C GLN A 6 0.73 0.66 -18.70
N ALA A 7 -0.18 0.49 -17.75
CA ALA A 7 -1.59 0.84 -17.92
C ALA A 7 -1.78 2.35 -18.15
N LEU A 8 -1.01 3.21 -17.48
CA LEU A 8 -0.99 4.66 -17.71
C LEU A 8 -0.58 4.97 -19.16
N ILE A 9 0.47 4.34 -19.68
CA ILE A 9 0.89 4.53 -21.08
C ILE A 9 -0.25 4.12 -22.02
N ASN A 10 -0.82 2.94 -21.80
CA ASN A 10 -1.88 2.41 -22.65
C ASN A 10 -3.13 3.30 -22.66
N THR A 11 -3.57 3.80 -21.50
CA THR A 11 -4.75 4.68 -21.45
C THR A 11 -4.50 6.03 -22.13
N ASN A 12 -3.27 6.56 -22.09
CA ASN A 12 -2.92 7.78 -22.83
C ASN A 12 -2.97 7.55 -24.34
N LEU A 13 -2.38 6.46 -24.83
CA LEU A 13 -2.40 6.10 -26.26
C LEU A 13 -3.82 5.83 -26.76
N GLU A 14 -4.64 5.13 -25.97
CA GLU A 14 -6.05 4.88 -26.28
C GLU A 14 -6.82 6.21 -26.40
N THR A 15 -6.61 7.13 -25.47
CA THR A 15 -7.28 8.44 -25.44
C THR A 15 -6.86 9.30 -26.62
N GLU A 16 -5.57 9.35 -26.95
CA GLU A 16 -5.07 10.04 -28.14
C GLU A 16 -5.75 9.49 -29.41
N LYS A 17 -5.77 8.16 -29.55
CA LYS A 17 -6.38 7.50 -30.70
C LYS A 17 -7.87 7.82 -30.81
N ASN A 18 -8.60 7.81 -29.70
CA ASN A 18 -10.03 8.10 -29.67
C ASN A 18 -10.33 9.57 -30.02
N ILE A 19 -9.55 10.51 -29.50
CA ILE A 19 -9.69 11.94 -29.82
C ILE A 19 -9.38 12.19 -31.30
N ARG A 20 -8.25 11.66 -31.80
CA ARG A 20 -7.87 11.79 -33.22
C ARG A 20 -8.87 11.11 -34.17
N GLY A 21 -9.42 9.97 -33.77
CA GLY A 21 -10.30 9.16 -34.60
C GLY A 21 -11.77 9.58 -34.57
N SER A 22 -12.23 10.23 -33.49
CA SER A 22 -13.65 10.49 -33.27
C SER A 22 -13.97 11.98 -33.14
N VAL A 23 -13.17 12.74 -32.40
CA VAL A 23 -13.48 14.16 -32.12
C VAL A 23 -12.99 15.05 -33.25
N LEU A 24 -11.72 14.88 -33.65
CA LEU A 24 -11.08 15.73 -34.65
C LEU A 24 -11.81 15.69 -36.02
N PRO A 25 -12.19 14.51 -36.55
CA PRO A 25 -12.85 14.44 -37.85
C PRO A 25 -14.22 15.12 -37.89
N VAL A 26 -14.95 15.13 -36.77
CA VAL A 26 -16.24 15.84 -36.65
C VAL A 26 -16.04 17.34 -36.81
N ILE A 27 -15.05 17.91 -36.12
CA ILE A 27 -14.74 19.34 -36.20
C ILE A 27 -14.18 19.72 -37.58
N GLU A 28 -13.31 18.89 -38.16
CA GLU A 28 -12.79 19.11 -39.51
C GLU A 28 -13.88 19.08 -40.58
N ARG A 29 -14.84 18.17 -40.44
CA ARG A 29 -16.02 18.09 -41.30
C ARG A 29 -16.87 19.35 -41.14
N LEU A 30 -17.18 19.76 -39.92
CA LEU A 30 -17.94 20.98 -39.64
C LEU A 30 -17.26 22.21 -40.27
N HIS A 31 -15.95 22.33 -40.17
CA HIS A 31 -15.20 23.43 -40.79
C HIS A 31 -15.34 23.45 -42.32
N LYS A 32 -15.35 22.28 -42.98
CA LYS A 32 -15.60 22.17 -44.43
C LYS A 32 -17.05 22.56 -44.77
N GLU A 33 -18.01 22.13 -43.97
CA GLU A 33 -19.43 22.45 -44.14
C GLU A 33 -19.69 23.96 -43.99
N ILE A 34 -19.09 24.61 -42.99
CA ILE A 34 -19.15 26.08 -42.82
C ILE A 34 -18.57 26.80 -44.03
N LYS A 35 -17.39 26.37 -44.52
CA LYS A 35 -16.79 26.97 -45.72
C LYS A 35 -17.66 26.81 -46.96
N HIS A 36 -18.32 25.67 -47.11
CA HIS A 36 -19.23 25.44 -48.23
C HIS A 36 -20.47 26.35 -48.12
N LYS A 37 -21.10 26.41 -46.94
CA LYS A 37 -22.27 27.26 -46.71
C LYS A 37 -21.98 28.75 -46.83
N ALA A 38 -20.80 29.21 -46.41
CA ALA A 38 -20.38 30.60 -46.61
C ALA A 38 -20.32 30.98 -48.10
N LYS A 39 -19.84 30.07 -48.97
CA LYS A 39 -19.83 30.29 -50.42
C LYS A 39 -21.25 30.31 -51.01
N GLU A 40 -22.13 29.43 -50.55
CA GLU A 40 -23.54 29.44 -50.98
C GLU A 40 -24.24 30.74 -50.59
N LEU A 41 -24.02 31.24 -49.37
CA LEU A 41 -24.63 32.46 -48.86
C LEU A 41 -24.18 33.71 -49.65
N ALA A 42 -22.92 33.78 -50.06
CA ALA A 42 -22.37 34.90 -50.84
C ALA A 42 -23.09 35.11 -52.19
N HIS A 43 -23.67 34.05 -52.74
CA HIS A 43 -24.43 34.09 -53.99
C HIS A 43 -25.95 33.99 -53.78
N GLY A 44 -26.40 33.87 -52.54
CA GLY A 44 -27.81 33.79 -52.18
C GLY A 44 -28.58 35.04 -52.60
N ALA A 45 -29.74 34.85 -53.22
CA ALA A 45 -30.66 35.92 -53.66
C ALA A 45 -30.08 36.96 -54.65
N GLN A 46 -28.87 36.77 -55.19
CA GLN A 46 -28.29 37.68 -56.20
C GLN A 46 -29.14 37.78 -57.48
N LYS A 47 -29.84 36.71 -57.84
CA LYS A 47 -30.72 36.69 -59.01
C LYS A 47 -31.93 37.61 -58.83
N GLY A 48 -32.65 37.47 -57.71
CA GLY A 48 -33.80 38.32 -57.38
C GLY A 48 -33.43 39.79 -57.31
N ALA A 49 -32.26 40.12 -56.74
CA ALA A 49 -31.75 41.50 -56.71
C ALA A 49 -31.59 42.11 -58.12
N LYS A 50 -31.07 41.33 -59.09
CA LYS A 50 -30.95 41.78 -60.49
C LYS A 50 -32.30 41.95 -61.19
N GLU A 51 -33.26 41.08 -60.89
CA GLU A 51 -34.61 41.15 -61.46
C GLU A 51 -35.37 42.39 -60.94
N VAL A 52 -35.25 42.69 -59.64
CA VAL A 52 -35.76 43.94 -59.03
C VAL A 52 -35.13 45.16 -59.69
N GLU A 53 -33.80 45.20 -59.83
CA GLU A 53 -33.10 46.33 -60.46
C GLU A 53 -33.55 46.57 -61.90
N LYS A 54 -33.75 45.50 -62.68
CA LYS A 54 -34.26 45.59 -64.05
C LYS A 54 -35.70 46.11 -64.08
N ALA A 55 -36.56 45.63 -63.18
CA ALA A 55 -37.94 46.09 -63.08
C ALA A 55 -38.00 47.57 -62.69
N ARG A 56 -37.23 47.98 -61.68
CA ARG A 56 -37.10 49.37 -61.23
C ARG A 56 -36.65 50.31 -62.34
N ASN A 57 -35.60 49.95 -63.08
CA ASN A 57 -35.12 50.75 -64.21
C ASN A 57 -36.18 50.91 -65.32
N THR A 58 -36.98 49.86 -65.55
CA THR A 58 -38.06 49.91 -66.56
C THR A 58 -39.21 50.80 -66.09
N THR A 59 -39.58 50.72 -64.81
CA THR A 59 -40.61 51.59 -64.21
C THR A 59 -40.16 53.04 -64.21
N GLN A 60 -38.92 53.32 -63.82
CA GLN A 60 -38.34 54.67 -63.77
C GLN A 60 -38.40 55.36 -65.14
N LYS A 61 -37.95 54.69 -66.20
CA LYS A 61 -38.04 55.20 -67.57
C LYS A 61 -39.48 55.55 -67.98
N GLN A 62 -40.45 54.75 -67.56
CA GLN A 62 -41.86 55.00 -67.87
C GLN A 62 -42.42 56.19 -67.06
N ILE A 63 -41.98 56.37 -65.82
CA ILE A 63 -42.34 57.53 -64.98
C ILE A 63 -41.75 58.81 -65.57
N GLU A 64 -40.49 58.78 -66.02
CA GLU A 64 -39.84 59.90 -66.70
C GLU A 64 -40.57 60.26 -68.01
N LEU A 65 -40.95 59.25 -68.80
CA LEU A 65 -41.75 59.43 -70.01
C LEU A 65 -43.09 60.12 -69.69
N LEU A 66 -43.77 59.69 -68.63
CA LEU A 66 -45.01 60.33 -68.16
C LEU A 66 -44.75 61.79 -67.81
N GLY A 67 -43.69 62.07 -67.04
CA GLY A 67 -43.31 63.44 -66.66
C GLY A 67 -43.09 64.33 -67.88
N GLN A 68 -42.35 63.85 -68.88
CA GLN A 68 -42.09 64.58 -70.13
C GLN A 68 -43.38 64.95 -70.88
N TYR A 69 -44.28 63.98 -71.10
CA TYR A 69 -45.52 64.22 -71.85
C TYR A 69 -46.56 65.01 -71.06
N THR A 70 -46.58 64.91 -69.72
CA THR A 70 -47.44 65.77 -68.89
C THR A 70 -46.96 67.22 -68.90
N ALA A 71 -45.65 67.47 -68.88
CA ALA A 71 -45.08 68.82 -68.88
C ALA A 71 -45.27 69.55 -70.22
N SER A 72 -45.26 68.82 -71.34
CA SER A 72 -45.47 69.39 -72.69
C SER A 72 -46.94 69.43 -73.12
N TYR A 73 -47.86 68.88 -72.31
CA TYR A 73 -49.27 68.76 -72.67
C TYR A 73 -49.95 70.11 -72.91
N GLU A 74 -49.71 71.10 -72.05
CA GLU A 74 -50.29 72.45 -72.16
C GLU A 74 -49.70 73.26 -73.33
N SER A 75 -48.43 73.00 -73.71
CA SER A 75 -47.72 73.76 -74.74
C SER A 75 -47.85 73.19 -76.17
N THR A 76 -48.21 71.91 -76.32
CA THR A 76 -48.22 71.21 -77.62
C THR A 76 -49.60 71.23 -78.31
N GLY A 77 -50.63 71.77 -77.66
CA GLY A 77 -51.92 72.09 -78.31
C GLY A 77 -52.66 70.88 -78.90
N HIS A 78 -52.74 69.77 -78.15
CA HIS A 78 -53.51 68.55 -78.49
C HIS A 78 -53.07 67.79 -79.76
N LYS A 79 -51.91 68.11 -80.35
CA LYS A 79 -51.37 67.41 -81.55
C LYS A 79 -50.39 66.29 -81.19
N SER A 80 -50.78 65.39 -80.29
CA SER A 80 -49.95 64.24 -79.87
C SER A 80 -50.50 62.93 -80.44
N HIS A 81 -49.63 61.94 -80.69
CA HIS A 81 -50.05 60.61 -81.12
C HIS A 81 -50.83 59.90 -79.99
N ALA A 82 -51.74 58.99 -80.32
CA ALA A 82 -52.58 58.30 -79.31
C ALA A 82 -51.77 57.48 -78.29
N SER A 83 -50.54 57.07 -78.62
CA SER A 83 -49.63 56.39 -77.68
C SER A 83 -48.99 57.32 -76.66
N ASP A 84 -48.95 58.61 -76.97
CA ASP A 84 -48.25 59.64 -76.20
C ASP A 84 -49.20 60.37 -75.24
N ASP A 85 -50.46 59.96 -75.24
CA ASP A 85 -51.48 60.43 -74.33
C ASP A 85 -51.07 60.17 -72.87
N PRO A 86 -51.02 61.19 -72.01
CA PRO A 86 -50.60 61.04 -70.62
C PRO A 86 -51.42 60.03 -69.81
N TYR A 87 -52.71 59.84 -70.14
CA TYR A 87 -53.54 58.84 -69.47
C TYR A 87 -53.12 57.41 -69.85
N VAL A 88 -52.84 57.14 -71.12
CA VAL A 88 -52.30 55.85 -71.59
C VAL A 88 -50.94 55.56 -70.95
N ILE A 89 -50.04 56.55 -70.91
CA ILE A 89 -48.72 56.40 -70.29
C ILE A 89 -48.84 56.15 -68.79
N ARG A 90 -49.76 56.83 -68.08
CA ARG A 90 -50.03 56.59 -66.64
C ARG A 90 -50.50 55.16 -66.38
N ARG A 91 -51.36 54.59 -67.24
CA ARG A 91 -51.72 53.17 -67.12
C ARG A 91 -50.52 52.25 -67.34
N GLY A 92 -49.62 52.60 -68.26
CA GLY A 92 -48.35 51.92 -68.46
C GLY A 92 -47.43 51.96 -67.22
N VAL A 93 -47.36 53.11 -66.53
CA VAL A 93 -46.65 53.23 -65.25
C VAL A 93 -47.24 52.29 -64.20
N LEU A 94 -48.56 52.30 -64.00
CA LEU A 94 -49.22 51.43 -63.02
C LEU A 94 -48.98 49.93 -63.29
N TYR A 95 -49.01 49.52 -64.57
CA TYR A 95 -48.70 48.15 -64.96
C TYR A 95 -47.26 47.75 -64.61
N ARG A 96 -46.29 48.61 -64.89
CA ARG A 96 -44.86 48.36 -64.59
C ARG A 96 -44.58 48.40 -63.09
N LEU A 97 -45.22 49.32 -62.37
CA LEU A 97 -45.11 49.43 -60.92
C LEU A 97 -45.65 48.16 -60.23
N HIS A 98 -46.79 47.64 -60.68
CA HIS A 98 -47.30 46.36 -60.19
C HIS A 98 -46.30 45.21 -60.40
N LYS A 99 -45.68 45.15 -61.59
CA LYS A 99 -44.63 44.16 -61.87
C LYS A 99 -43.42 44.35 -60.95
N GLN A 100 -42.94 45.57 -60.76
CA GLN A 100 -41.82 45.86 -59.86
C GLN A 100 -42.11 45.41 -58.43
N VAL A 101 -43.29 45.74 -57.89
CA VAL A 101 -43.69 45.31 -56.53
C VAL A 101 -43.75 43.78 -56.43
N LEU A 102 -44.16 43.09 -57.49
CA LEU A 102 -44.16 41.63 -57.52
C LEU A 102 -42.73 41.07 -57.46
N GLU A 103 -41.79 41.59 -58.25
CA GLU A 103 -40.38 41.17 -58.19
C GLU A 103 -39.74 41.50 -56.84
N GLU A 104 -40.05 42.66 -56.24
CA GLU A 104 -39.56 43.06 -54.91
C GLU A 104 -40.08 42.12 -53.82
N ASN A 105 -41.36 41.74 -53.88
CA ASN A 105 -41.94 40.76 -52.95
C ASN A 105 -41.32 39.37 -53.13
N ASN A 106 -41.06 38.94 -54.36
CA ASN A 106 -40.37 37.68 -54.64
C ASN A 106 -38.95 37.70 -54.05
N HIS A 107 -38.19 38.76 -54.31
CA HIS A 107 -36.85 38.91 -53.75
C HIS A 107 -36.86 38.94 -52.21
N ARG A 108 -37.86 39.60 -51.60
CA ARG A 108 -38.05 39.58 -50.15
C ARG A 108 -38.28 38.16 -49.63
N ASN A 109 -39.13 37.38 -50.29
CA ASN A 109 -39.39 35.99 -49.89
C ASN A 109 -38.14 35.11 -50.03
N ASP A 110 -37.35 35.31 -51.10
CA ASP A 110 -36.06 34.63 -51.26
C ASP A 110 -35.08 34.96 -50.13
N LEU A 111 -34.99 36.23 -49.73
CA LEU A 111 -34.15 36.66 -48.60
C LEU A 111 -34.62 36.05 -47.28
N ILE A 112 -35.92 36.00 -47.03
CA ILE A 112 -36.48 35.34 -45.83
C ILE A 112 -36.13 33.86 -45.81
N ALA A 113 -36.20 33.17 -46.96
CA ALA A 113 -35.81 31.76 -47.07
C ALA A 113 -34.32 31.56 -46.77
N VAL A 114 -33.45 32.44 -47.31
CA VAL A 114 -32.00 32.42 -47.02
C VAL A 114 -31.73 32.65 -45.53
N GLN A 115 -32.40 33.64 -44.90
CA GLN A 115 -32.27 33.92 -43.47
C GLN A 115 -32.70 32.73 -42.61
N THR A 116 -33.83 32.10 -42.95
CA THR A 116 -34.34 30.93 -42.23
C THR A 116 -33.37 29.75 -42.32
N ASN A 117 -32.85 29.47 -43.53
CA ASN A 117 -31.86 28.42 -43.74
C ASN A 117 -30.57 28.69 -42.95
N PHE A 118 -30.14 29.96 -42.88
CA PHE A 118 -28.96 30.37 -42.13
C PHE A 118 -29.16 30.20 -40.62
N GLN A 119 -30.32 30.57 -40.09
CA GLN A 119 -30.67 30.36 -38.68
C GLN A 119 -30.60 28.88 -38.28
N VAL A 120 -31.15 28.00 -39.11
CA VAL A 120 -31.11 26.54 -38.88
C VAL A 120 -29.66 26.04 -38.93
N PHE A 121 -28.86 26.53 -39.87
CA PHE A 121 -27.45 26.16 -40.02
C PHE A 121 -26.60 26.61 -38.81
N GLU A 122 -26.79 27.83 -38.31
CA GLU A 122 -26.11 28.31 -37.10
C GLU A 122 -26.44 27.43 -35.89
N ALA A 123 -27.71 27.08 -35.71
CA ALA A 123 -28.11 26.16 -34.65
C ALA A 123 -27.49 24.76 -34.83
N HIS A 124 -27.25 24.31 -36.07
CA HIS A 124 -26.57 23.05 -36.34
C HIS A 124 -25.07 23.13 -35.97
N ILE A 125 -24.37 24.23 -36.30
CA ILE A 125 -22.97 24.44 -35.93
C ILE A 125 -22.78 24.28 -34.42
N ILE A 126 -23.61 24.97 -33.64
CA ILE A 126 -23.52 24.92 -32.17
C ILE A 126 -23.75 23.50 -31.66
N ARG A 127 -24.75 22.77 -32.19
CA ARG A 127 -25.00 21.38 -31.79
C ARG A 127 -23.81 20.47 -32.08
N VAL A 128 -23.22 20.55 -33.27
CA VAL A 128 -22.06 19.72 -33.61
C VAL A 128 -20.86 20.02 -32.72
N ILE A 129 -20.64 21.30 -32.36
CA ILE A 129 -19.58 21.66 -31.39
C ILE A 129 -19.89 21.07 -30.02
N GLN A 130 -21.13 21.18 -29.54
CA GLN A 130 -21.55 20.61 -28.26
C GLN A 130 -21.34 19.10 -28.22
N GLU A 131 -21.77 18.38 -29.26
CA GLU A 131 -21.57 16.93 -29.39
C GLU A 131 -20.07 16.55 -29.42
N ALA A 132 -19.24 17.31 -30.16
CA ALA A 132 -17.80 17.07 -30.20
C ALA A 132 -17.13 17.29 -28.82
N MET A 133 -17.58 18.31 -28.07
CA MET A 133 -17.07 18.60 -26.73
C MET A 133 -17.55 17.57 -25.70
N GLU A 134 -18.77 17.04 -25.84
CA GLU A 134 -19.28 15.94 -25.01
C GLU A 134 -18.46 14.66 -25.23
N ALA A 135 -18.18 14.32 -26.48
CA ALA A 135 -17.31 13.20 -26.83
C ALA A 135 -15.89 13.39 -26.28
N PHE A 136 -15.32 14.59 -26.42
CA PHE A 136 -14.02 14.93 -25.85
C PHE A 136 -14.00 14.75 -24.33
N ASN A 137 -14.98 15.29 -23.62
CA ASN A 137 -15.09 15.17 -22.17
C ASN A 137 -15.22 13.71 -21.73
N THR A 138 -15.97 12.89 -22.49
CA THR A 138 -16.10 11.46 -22.23
C THR A 138 -14.74 10.75 -22.31
N PHE A 139 -13.94 11.02 -23.34
CA PHE A 139 -12.62 10.39 -23.49
C PHE A 139 -11.59 10.93 -22.49
N ALA A 140 -11.44 12.24 -22.40
CA ALA A 140 -10.45 12.88 -21.53
C ALA A 140 -10.81 12.71 -20.05
N GLY A 141 -12.07 12.92 -19.68
CA GLY A 141 -12.57 12.70 -18.33
C GLY A 141 -12.50 11.23 -17.92
N GLY A 142 -12.88 10.31 -18.82
CA GLY A 142 -12.70 8.88 -18.59
C GLY A 142 -11.24 8.47 -18.37
N GLN A 143 -10.31 9.09 -19.09
CA GLN A 143 -8.87 8.89 -18.87
C GLN A 143 -8.42 9.39 -17.50
N ALA A 144 -8.87 10.58 -17.08
CA ALA A 144 -8.53 11.13 -15.78
C ALA A 144 -8.97 10.21 -14.63
N GLU A 145 -10.18 9.65 -14.70
CA GLU A 145 -10.68 8.68 -13.71
C GLU A 145 -9.87 7.38 -13.71
N LYS A 146 -9.52 6.84 -14.89
CA LYS A 146 -8.63 5.66 -15.00
C LYS A 146 -7.27 5.94 -14.36
N VAL A 147 -6.66 7.09 -14.64
CA VAL A 147 -5.38 7.50 -14.06
C VAL A 147 -5.45 7.59 -12.54
N ARG A 148 -6.50 8.23 -12.01
CA ARG A 148 -6.75 8.32 -10.57
C ARG A 148 -6.87 6.93 -9.94
N ALA A 149 -7.63 6.03 -10.55
CA ALA A 149 -7.78 4.65 -10.06
C ALA A 149 -6.43 3.91 -10.04
N LEU A 150 -5.61 4.07 -11.08
CA LEU A 150 -4.28 3.45 -11.15
C LEU A 150 -3.33 3.94 -10.05
N TYR A 151 -3.33 5.23 -9.73
CA TYR A 151 -2.56 5.76 -8.60
C TYR A 151 -3.08 5.26 -7.25
N SER A 152 -4.40 5.18 -7.08
CA SER A 152 -4.99 4.61 -5.87
C SER A 152 -4.61 3.15 -5.68
N ASP A 153 -4.57 2.35 -6.75
CA ASP A 153 -4.14 0.95 -6.68
C ASP A 153 -2.64 0.84 -6.34
N MET A 154 -1.78 1.71 -6.88
CA MET A 154 -0.36 1.74 -6.52
C MET A 154 -0.17 1.98 -5.01
N LEU A 155 -0.88 2.98 -4.47
CA LEU A 155 -0.87 3.28 -3.03
C LEU A 155 -1.43 2.13 -2.21
N GLY A 156 -2.60 1.62 -2.60
CA GLY A 156 -3.26 0.51 -1.91
C GLY A 156 -2.42 -0.77 -1.92
N ALA A 157 -1.61 -1.01 -2.96
CA ALA A 157 -0.67 -2.12 -2.99
C ALA A 157 0.46 -1.95 -1.96
N ALA A 158 1.00 -0.75 -1.81
CA ALA A 158 2.02 -0.46 -0.80
C ALA A 158 1.46 -0.56 0.63
N GLN A 159 0.26 -0.03 0.87
CA GLN A 159 -0.40 -0.05 2.18
C GLN A 159 -0.84 -1.44 2.62
N ARG A 160 -1.02 -2.38 1.69
CA ARG A 160 -1.34 -3.78 1.99
C ARG A 160 -0.15 -4.57 2.54
N VAL A 161 1.07 -4.05 2.45
CA VAL A 161 2.27 -4.72 2.99
C VAL A 161 2.33 -4.50 4.51
N PRO A 162 2.24 -5.56 5.33
CA PRO A 162 2.41 -5.44 6.78
C PRO A 162 3.82 -4.94 7.15
N PRO A 163 3.97 -4.12 8.21
CA PRO A 163 5.29 -3.61 8.62
C PRO A 163 6.32 -4.71 8.95
N ASP A 164 5.87 -5.87 9.41
CA ASP A 164 6.72 -7.00 9.81
C ASP A 164 6.89 -8.05 8.71
N PHE A 165 6.37 -7.81 7.51
CA PHE A 165 6.39 -8.77 6.40
C PHE A 165 7.81 -9.25 6.07
N GLU A 166 8.73 -8.31 5.85
CA GLU A 166 10.13 -8.62 5.53
C GLU A 166 10.86 -9.22 6.74
N TRP A 167 10.54 -8.76 7.96
CA TRP A 167 11.14 -9.31 9.18
C TRP A 167 10.76 -10.78 9.37
N LYS A 168 9.48 -11.13 9.20
CA LYS A 168 9.00 -12.52 9.24
C LYS A 168 9.63 -13.38 8.16
N ALA A 169 9.72 -12.86 6.93
CA ALA A 169 10.38 -13.57 5.83
C ALA A 169 11.89 -13.79 6.11
N PHE A 170 12.56 -12.81 6.73
CA PHE A 170 13.94 -12.93 7.16
C PHE A 170 14.11 -13.97 8.27
N MET A 171 13.27 -13.95 9.30
CA MET A 171 13.29 -14.97 10.37
C MET A 171 13.14 -16.38 9.81
N ALA A 172 12.23 -16.57 8.85
CA ALA A 172 12.05 -17.87 8.20
C ALA A 172 13.26 -18.32 7.36
N ARG A 173 14.00 -17.39 6.75
CA ARG A 173 15.22 -17.71 5.96
C ARG A 173 16.48 -17.88 6.81
N SER A 174 16.57 -17.21 7.95
CA SER A 174 17.78 -17.09 8.77
C SER A 174 17.57 -17.65 10.18
N GLY A 175 16.66 -18.61 10.33
CA GLY A 175 16.33 -19.20 11.62
C GLY A 175 17.49 -19.96 12.28
N ASP A 176 18.52 -20.34 11.51
CA ASP A 176 19.75 -20.96 12.01
C ASP A 176 20.71 -19.96 12.67
N ALA A 177 20.68 -18.70 12.24
CA ALA A 177 21.51 -17.63 12.78
C ALA A 177 20.81 -16.81 13.87
N LEU A 178 19.49 -16.87 13.94
CA LEU A 178 18.67 -16.13 14.90
C LEU A 178 18.37 -16.99 16.13
N VAL A 179 18.41 -16.35 17.29
CA VAL A 179 18.03 -16.98 18.56
C VAL A 179 16.50 -17.01 18.65
N ASP A 180 15.94 -18.16 19.03
CA ASP A 180 14.51 -18.27 19.29
C ASP A 180 14.17 -17.55 20.61
N PRO A 181 13.34 -16.49 20.59
CA PRO A 181 12.94 -15.80 21.81
C PRO A 181 12.13 -16.66 22.79
N ASN A 182 11.59 -17.80 22.32
CA ASN A 182 10.84 -18.74 23.15
C ASN A 182 11.75 -19.81 23.78
N GLU A 183 13.04 -19.85 23.42
CA GLU A 183 13.99 -20.76 24.03
C GLU A 183 14.29 -20.29 25.46
N GLU A 184 14.18 -21.22 26.42
CA GLU A 184 14.46 -20.89 27.82
C GLU A 184 15.92 -20.45 27.99
N PRO A 185 16.19 -19.44 28.82
CA PRO A 185 17.56 -19.06 29.15
C PRO A 185 18.34 -20.27 29.67
N ARG A 186 19.55 -20.48 29.14
CA ARG A 186 20.43 -21.54 29.63
C ARG A 186 20.70 -21.36 31.12
N SER A 187 20.42 -22.39 31.90
CA SER A 187 20.70 -22.46 33.34
C SER A 187 21.87 -23.42 33.59
N VAL A 188 22.70 -23.13 34.58
CA VAL A 188 23.87 -23.95 34.92
C VAL A 188 23.44 -25.32 35.43
N GLU A 189 22.30 -25.38 36.11
CA GLU A 189 21.68 -26.62 36.61
C GLU A 189 21.27 -27.58 35.48
N ALA A 190 20.97 -27.05 34.29
CA ALA A 190 20.66 -27.85 33.10
C ALA A 190 21.90 -28.36 32.35
N ILE A 191 23.11 -27.89 32.71
CA ILE A 191 24.35 -28.28 32.04
C ILE A 191 24.89 -29.56 32.66
N GLN A 192 24.89 -30.64 31.88
CA GLN A 192 25.52 -31.89 32.25
C GLN A 192 26.97 -31.91 31.77
N PHE A 193 27.90 -32.15 32.69
CA PHE A 193 29.32 -32.29 32.36
C PHE A 193 29.89 -33.61 32.93
N PRO A 194 30.94 -34.18 32.32
CA PRO A 194 31.54 -35.42 32.81
C PRO A 194 31.99 -35.30 34.27
N ASN A 195 31.77 -36.36 35.06
CA ASN A 195 32.12 -36.46 36.48
C ASN A 195 31.34 -35.52 37.45
N MET A 196 30.28 -34.84 37.00
CA MET A 196 29.44 -34.01 37.88
C MET A 196 28.96 -34.77 39.13
N ASP A 197 28.48 -36.00 38.95
CA ASP A 197 27.97 -36.86 40.03
C ASP A 197 29.01 -37.79 40.66
N HIS A 198 30.30 -37.62 40.33
CA HIS A 198 31.33 -38.50 40.85
C HIS A 198 31.39 -38.41 42.39
N PRO A 199 31.38 -39.53 43.14
CA PRO A 199 31.30 -39.48 44.60
C PRO A 199 32.39 -38.62 45.28
N SER A 200 33.55 -38.44 44.65
CA SER A 200 34.63 -37.60 45.18
C SER A 200 34.37 -36.09 45.12
N THR A 201 33.41 -35.62 44.29
CA THR A 201 33.05 -34.20 44.18
C THR A 201 31.97 -33.81 45.19
N LYS A 202 31.32 -34.80 45.83
CA LYS A 202 30.30 -34.59 46.86
C LYS A 202 30.96 -34.49 48.24
N PRO A 203 30.68 -33.44 49.03
CA PRO A 203 31.27 -33.28 50.35
C PRO A 203 30.73 -34.34 51.33
N LEU A 204 31.58 -34.81 52.25
CA LEU A 204 31.16 -35.68 53.35
C LEU A 204 30.37 -34.91 54.41
N ILE A 205 30.79 -33.66 54.65
CA ILE A 205 30.07 -32.65 55.42
C ILE A 205 30.52 -31.28 54.92
N GLU A 206 29.59 -30.33 54.87
CA GLU A 206 29.85 -28.94 54.55
C GLU A 206 28.99 -28.02 55.41
N GLY A 207 29.45 -26.79 55.62
CA GLY A 207 28.71 -25.81 56.40
C GLY A 207 29.60 -24.74 57.02
N THR A 208 28.97 -23.73 57.60
CA THR A 208 29.68 -22.62 58.24
C THR A 208 30.14 -23.00 59.65
N LEU A 209 31.38 -22.71 60.00
CA LEU A 209 31.90 -22.82 61.38
C LEU A 209 32.56 -21.51 61.80
N GLU A 210 32.60 -21.27 63.11
CA GLU A 210 33.35 -20.16 63.69
C GLU A 210 34.71 -20.64 64.18
N ARG A 211 35.79 -20.00 63.72
CA ARG A 211 37.16 -20.30 64.13
C ARG A 211 37.76 -19.13 64.90
N LYS A 212 38.52 -19.39 65.96
CA LYS A 212 39.32 -18.33 66.61
C LYS A 212 40.45 -17.88 65.66
N SER A 213 40.50 -16.58 65.35
CA SER A 213 41.53 -16.03 64.46
C SER A 213 42.94 -16.25 65.01
N ARG A 214 43.88 -16.55 64.11
CA ARG A 214 45.32 -16.69 64.41
C ARG A 214 46.02 -15.32 64.55
N ASN A 215 45.41 -14.26 64.05
CA ASN A 215 46.01 -12.94 64.00
C ASN A 215 45.79 -12.23 65.35
N LYS A 216 46.87 -11.98 66.10
CA LYS A 216 46.82 -11.31 67.43
C LYS A 216 46.23 -9.89 67.40
N LEU A 217 46.02 -9.32 66.20
CA LEU A 217 45.38 -8.01 66.00
C LEU A 217 43.85 -8.09 65.82
N SER A 218 43.31 -9.25 65.45
CA SER A 218 41.86 -9.46 65.29
C SER A 218 41.36 -10.35 66.44
N PHE A 219 40.99 -9.74 67.56
CA PHE A 219 40.37 -10.46 68.68
C PHE A 219 38.91 -10.77 68.35
N GLY A 220 38.67 -11.89 67.65
CA GLY A 220 37.33 -12.36 67.32
C GLY A 220 37.29 -13.79 66.76
N THR A 221 36.10 -14.41 66.83
CA THR A 221 35.77 -15.60 66.04
C THR A 221 35.45 -15.17 64.60
N GLN A 222 36.06 -15.83 63.61
CA GLN A 222 35.79 -15.63 62.19
C GLN A 222 34.91 -16.76 61.69
N THR A 223 33.82 -16.43 61.00
CA THR A 223 32.96 -17.41 60.33
C THR A 223 33.54 -17.71 58.95
N GLY A 224 33.76 -18.99 58.66
CA GLY A 224 34.17 -19.48 57.35
C GLY A 224 33.28 -20.63 56.90
N TYR A 225 33.27 -20.92 55.61
CA TYR A 225 32.61 -22.09 55.04
C TYR A 225 33.58 -23.25 54.98
N TYR A 226 33.28 -24.35 55.65
CA TYR A 226 34.18 -25.50 55.73
C TYR A 226 33.61 -26.67 54.95
N VAL A 227 34.49 -27.49 54.38
CA VAL A 227 34.11 -28.67 53.60
C VAL A 227 35.08 -29.81 53.89
N VAL A 228 34.56 -30.97 54.28
CA VAL A 228 35.33 -32.23 54.34
C VAL A 228 35.08 -33.02 53.08
N THR A 229 36.14 -33.34 52.34
CA THR A 229 36.04 -34.07 51.07
C THR A 229 36.36 -35.57 51.26
N PRO A 230 35.85 -36.45 50.38
CA PRO A 230 36.23 -37.86 50.35
C PRO A 230 37.75 -38.09 50.16
N SER A 231 38.45 -37.11 49.58
CA SER A 231 39.92 -37.06 49.47
C SER A 231 40.64 -36.77 50.79
N LYS A 232 39.92 -36.75 51.90
CA LYS A 232 40.42 -36.60 53.28
C LYS A 232 41.05 -35.23 53.55
N PHE A 233 40.57 -34.19 52.87
CA PHE A 233 40.91 -32.81 53.19
C PHE A 233 39.76 -32.10 53.90
N LEU A 234 40.11 -31.21 54.82
CA LEU A 234 39.23 -30.17 55.34
C LEU A 234 39.65 -28.84 54.71
N HIS A 235 38.78 -28.26 53.89
CA HIS A 235 38.99 -26.96 53.27
C HIS A 235 38.20 -25.87 54.00
N GLU A 236 38.77 -24.67 54.09
CA GLU A 236 38.10 -23.44 54.50
C GLU A 236 37.97 -22.53 53.28
N PHE A 237 36.76 -22.09 53.01
CA PHE A 237 36.43 -21.07 52.04
C PHE A 237 35.85 -19.86 52.78
N LYS A 238 35.93 -18.70 52.14
CA LYS A 238 35.36 -17.47 52.70
C LYS A 238 33.82 -17.53 52.80
N ASP A 239 33.19 -18.14 51.80
CA ASP A 239 31.74 -18.32 51.68
C ASP A 239 31.44 -19.58 50.84
N SER A 240 30.15 -19.88 50.66
CA SER A 240 29.67 -21.01 49.84
C SER A 240 29.34 -20.61 48.39
N ASP A 241 29.76 -19.42 47.94
CA ASP A 241 29.39 -18.86 46.63
C ASP A 241 30.35 -19.35 45.54
N ASN A 242 29.83 -20.22 44.67
CA ASN A 242 30.58 -20.76 43.53
C ASN A 242 30.45 -19.91 42.25
N TYR A 243 29.70 -18.80 42.29
CA TYR A 243 29.32 -18.03 41.11
C TYR A 243 30.02 -16.68 41.02
N ARG A 244 30.07 -15.92 42.12
CA ARG A 244 30.58 -14.53 42.08
C ARG A 244 32.09 -14.43 42.06
N LYS A 245 32.79 -15.44 42.61
CA LYS A 245 34.25 -15.51 42.69
C LYS A 245 34.71 -16.96 42.58
N GLU A 246 35.94 -17.14 42.11
CA GLU A 246 36.56 -18.46 42.08
C GLU A 246 36.74 -18.99 43.53
N PRO A 247 36.16 -20.16 43.87
CA PRO A 247 36.25 -20.70 45.22
C PRO A 247 37.68 -21.19 45.51
N THR A 248 38.46 -20.34 46.16
CA THR A 248 39.85 -20.64 46.56
C THR A 248 39.90 -21.00 48.05
N PRO A 249 40.43 -22.17 48.43
CA PRO A 249 40.51 -22.55 49.84
C PRO A 249 41.59 -21.74 50.57
N GLU A 250 41.21 -21.00 51.61
CA GLU A 250 42.12 -20.20 52.45
C GLU A 250 42.94 -21.08 53.40
N LEU A 251 42.38 -22.22 53.82
CA LEU A 251 43.01 -23.23 54.66
C LEU A 251 42.69 -24.61 54.08
N SER A 252 43.65 -25.54 54.12
CA SER A 252 43.41 -26.92 53.68
C SER A 252 44.21 -27.87 54.54
N ILE A 253 43.54 -28.69 55.35
CA ILE A 253 44.20 -29.63 56.27
C ILE A 253 43.99 -31.04 55.74
N TYR A 254 45.09 -31.78 55.56
CA TYR A 254 45.01 -33.21 55.28
C TYR A 254 44.69 -33.95 56.58
N LEU A 255 43.50 -34.52 56.65
CA LEU A 255 42.92 -35.07 57.88
C LEU A 255 43.64 -36.31 58.42
N PRO A 256 44.21 -37.23 57.61
CA PRO A 256 44.96 -38.37 58.12
C PRO A 256 46.22 -37.99 58.93
N ASP A 257 46.80 -36.81 58.66
CA ASP A 257 47.95 -36.29 59.42
C ASP A 257 47.51 -35.41 60.61
N ALA A 258 46.20 -35.23 60.82
CA ALA A 258 45.64 -34.32 61.82
C ALA A 258 45.10 -35.08 63.04
N THR A 259 45.26 -34.49 64.23
CA THR A 259 44.66 -34.98 65.48
C THR A 259 43.42 -34.17 65.79
N ILE A 260 42.28 -34.83 65.95
CA ILE A 260 41.02 -34.20 66.35
C ILE A 260 40.82 -34.33 67.87
N GLY A 261 40.47 -33.22 68.52
CA GLY A 261 40.06 -33.17 69.92
C GLY A 261 38.59 -33.55 70.08
N VAL A 262 38.26 -34.19 71.20
CA VAL A 262 36.87 -34.56 71.54
C VAL A 262 36.03 -33.28 71.68
N PRO A 263 34.83 -33.22 71.07
CA PRO A 263 33.97 -32.04 71.16
C PRO A 263 33.54 -31.78 72.60
N ASN A 264 33.57 -30.51 73.01
CA ASN A 264 33.12 -30.03 74.31
C ASN A 264 32.00 -29.01 74.09
N GLY A 265 30.75 -29.47 74.14
CA GLY A 265 29.57 -28.70 73.74
C GLY A 265 29.63 -28.34 72.25
N GLU A 266 29.59 -27.05 71.94
CA GLU A 266 29.65 -26.54 70.56
C GLU A 266 31.06 -26.47 69.97
N LYS A 267 32.11 -26.73 70.76
CA LYS A 267 33.51 -26.48 70.38
C LYS A 267 34.28 -27.77 70.16
N PHE A 268 35.14 -27.79 69.16
CA PHE A 268 36.09 -28.88 68.91
C PHE A 268 37.41 -28.32 68.37
N SER A 269 38.52 -29.04 68.51
CA SER A 269 39.81 -28.63 67.97
C SER A 269 40.34 -29.65 66.95
N ILE A 270 40.98 -29.16 65.90
CA ILE A 270 41.73 -30.00 64.95
C ILE A 270 43.15 -29.45 64.89
N LYS A 271 44.11 -30.30 65.22
CA LYS A 271 45.52 -30.01 65.13
C LYS A 271 46.09 -30.63 63.87
N GLY A 272 46.48 -29.80 62.91
CA GLY A 272 46.93 -30.26 61.61
C GLY A 272 47.92 -29.30 60.95
N LYS A 273 48.59 -29.79 59.91
CA LYS A 273 49.43 -28.96 59.05
C LYS A 273 48.57 -28.38 57.92
N ASP A 274 48.68 -27.08 57.71
CA ASP A 274 48.04 -26.43 56.57
C ASP A 274 48.80 -26.76 55.26
N ARG A 275 48.04 -27.14 54.24
CA ARG A 275 48.47 -27.47 52.88
C ARG A 275 47.77 -26.61 51.82
N SER A 276 47.12 -25.51 52.20
CA SER A 276 46.44 -24.57 51.28
C SER A 276 47.36 -23.92 50.25
N GLY A 277 48.68 -23.98 50.44
CA GLY A 277 49.66 -23.46 49.49
C GLY A 277 49.78 -21.93 49.46
N THR A 278 48.97 -21.22 50.26
CA THR A 278 49.03 -19.77 50.45
C THR A 278 50.35 -19.35 51.11
N MET A 279 50.78 -18.09 50.92
CA MET A 279 52.10 -17.59 51.35
C MET A 279 52.35 -17.76 52.86
N GLY A 280 51.29 -17.76 53.69
CA GLY A 280 51.36 -18.02 55.13
C GLY A 280 51.36 -19.50 55.54
N SER A 281 50.90 -20.40 54.65
CA SER A 281 50.81 -21.84 54.87
C SER A 281 52.19 -22.52 54.93
N LYS A 282 53.16 -22.02 54.16
CA LYS A 282 54.51 -22.58 54.03
C LYS A 282 55.41 -22.34 55.26
N LEU A 283 55.07 -21.38 56.12
CA LEU A 283 55.79 -21.09 57.38
C LEU A 283 55.11 -21.70 58.62
N ALA A 284 53.86 -22.18 58.48
CA ALA A 284 53.11 -22.73 59.59
C ALA A 284 53.45 -24.22 59.81
N GLY A 285 54.08 -24.53 60.95
CA GLY A 285 54.12 -25.90 61.46
C GLY A 285 52.73 -26.41 61.87
N THR A 286 52.67 -27.59 62.49
CA THR A 286 51.42 -28.17 63.02
C THR A 286 50.72 -27.17 63.95
N SER A 287 49.51 -26.73 63.57
CA SER A 287 48.76 -25.69 64.27
C SER A 287 47.45 -26.26 64.79
N GLU A 288 47.03 -25.86 65.99
CA GLU A 288 45.75 -26.26 66.58
C GLU A 288 44.67 -25.23 66.23
N PHE A 289 43.69 -25.65 65.45
CA PHE A 289 42.55 -24.85 65.05
C PHE A 289 41.37 -25.17 65.96
N ASN A 290 40.79 -24.15 66.58
CA ASN A 290 39.64 -24.28 67.47
C ASN A 290 38.39 -23.80 66.72
N PHE A 291 37.47 -24.72 66.50
CA PHE A 291 36.21 -24.50 65.81
C PHE A 291 35.05 -24.48 66.81
N LYS A 292 34.01 -23.72 66.47
CA LYS A 292 32.72 -23.69 67.15
C LYS A 292 31.63 -23.85 66.09
N ALA A 293 30.79 -24.88 66.26
CA ALA A 293 29.61 -25.10 65.44
C ALA A 293 28.40 -24.34 66.01
N HIS A 294 27.30 -24.25 65.27
CA HIS A 294 26.09 -23.54 65.74
C HIS A 294 25.38 -24.29 66.86
N THR A 295 25.54 -25.61 66.92
CA THR A 295 24.97 -26.46 67.99
C THR A 295 25.93 -27.56 68.41
N ALA A 296 25.75 -28.09 69.62
CA ALA A 296 26.52 -29.23 70.10
C ALA A 296 26.32 -30.50 69.23
N ALA A 297 25.12 -30.66 68.66
CA ALA A 297 24.82 -31.76 67.73
C ALA A 297 25.57 -31.61 66.40
N GLU A 298 25.73 -30.39 65.88
CA GLU A 298 26.56 -30.14 64.69
C GLU A 298 28.04 -30.36 64.97
N ALA A 299 28.55 -29.91 66.12
CA ALA A 299 29.93 -30.17 66.52
C ALA A 299 30.23 -31.68 66.55
N GLN A 300 29.27 -32.49 67.03
CA GLN A 300 29.36 -33.94 67.00
C GLN A 300 29.36 -34.51 65.57
N LYS A 301 28.51 -34.01 64.67
CA LYS A 301 28.49 -34.43 63.25
C LYS A 301 29.81 -34.11 62.54
N TRP A 302 30.37 -32.93 62.77
CA TRP A 302 31.68 -32.53 62.26
C TRP A 302 32.79 -33.42 62.82
N PHE A 303 32.75 -33.73 64.12
CA PHE A 303 33.70 -34.63 64.76
C PHE A 303 33.65 -36.04 64.15
N GLU A 304 32.47 -36.61 63.94
CA GLU A 304 32.30 -37.93 63.36
C GLU A 304 32.74 -38.00 61.90
N ALA A 305 32.39 -36.99 61.09
CA ALA A 305 32.80 -36.90 59.69
C ALA A 305 34.33 -36.76 59.54
N VAL A 306 34.96 -35.94 60.38
CA VAL A 306 36.42 -35.78 60.40
C VAL A 306 37.10 -37.04 60.94
N ARG A 307 36.57 -37.69 61.98
CA ARG A 307 37.10 -38.97 62.50
C ARG A 307 37.05 -40.08 61.44
N LEU A 308 35.96 -40.16 60.67
CA LEU A 308 35.84 -41.09 59.56
C LEU A 308 36.85 -40.77 58.43
N ALA A 309 37.21 -39.49 58.28
CA ALA A 309 38.22 -39.06 57.32
C ALA A 309 39.67 -39.24 57.81
N THR A 310 39.94 -39.23 59.12
CA THR A 310 41.29 -39.43 59.70
C THR A 310 41.74 -40.90 59.73
N GLY A 311 40.86 -41.84 59.38
CA GLY A 311 41.21 -43.26 59.24
C GLY A 311 41.34 -44.05 60.55
N THR A 312 40.84 -43.52 61.68
CA THR A 312 40.79 -44.27 62.95
C THR A 312 39.59 -45.20 62.99
N THR A 313 39.65 -46.28 62.22
CA THR A 313 38.70 -47.40 62.30
C THR A 313 39.38 -48.61 62.93
N SER A 314 38.85 -49.06 64.07
CA SER A 314 39.13 -50.40 64.64
C SER A 314 38.60 -51.48 63.67
N PRO A 315 39.25 -52.65 63.52
CA PRO A 315 38.85 -53.74 62.60
C PRO A 315 37.72 -54.59 63.24
N ALA A 316 36.78 -55.31 62.60
CA ALA A 316 36.60 -56.03 61.33
C ALA A 316 35.09 -56.48 61.26
N PRO A 317 34.57 -57.34 60.34
CA PRO A 317 35.17 -58.02 59.19
C PRO A 317 34.38 -57.91 57.84
N VAL A 318 35.04 -58.42 56.80
CA VAL A 318 34.62 -58.59 55.41
C VAL A 318 33.71 -59.80 55.19
N THR A 319 32.80 -59.71 54.20
CA THR A 319 32.27 -60.76 53.29
C THR A 319 31.24 -60.06 52.39
N SER A 320 31.06 -60.26 51.08
CA SER A 320 31.67 -61.00 49.98
C SER A 320 30.95 -60.52 48.68
N PRO A 321 31.54 -60.60 47.47
CA PRO A 321 30.98 -59.95 46.27
C PRO A 321 30.29 -60.91 45.26
N THR A 322 29.49 -60.30 44.36
CA THR A 322 29.06 -60.76 42.98
C THR A 322 28.00 -61.89 42.93
N PRO A 323 27.19 -62.10 41.85
CA PRO A 323 27.38 -61.63 40.46
C PRO A 323 26.12 -61.28 39.59
N SER A 324 26.35 -60.61 38.46
CA SER A 324 25.59 -60.71 37.18
C SER A 324 26.26 -61.78 36.27
N PRO A 325 25.80 -62.24 35.09
CA PRO A 325 24.65 -61.88 34.22
C PRO A 325 23.93 -63.20 33.71
N PRO A 326 23.25 -63.36 32.52
CA PRO A 326 23.75 -63.05 31.17
C PRO A 326 22.74 -62.50 30.15
N ALA A 327 23.31 -61.93 29.08
CA ALA A 327 22.66 -61.65 27.81
C ALA A 327 22.53 -62.92 26.96
N ALA A 328 21.48 -62.98 26.13
CA ALA A 328 21.40 -63.84 24.96
C ALA A 328 20.88 -63.03 23.75
N VAL A 329 21.69 -63.11 22.69
CA VAL A 329 21.54 -62.68 21.30
C VAL A 329 20.32 -63.36 20.63
N ASP A 330 19.44 -62.63 19.94
CA ASP A 330 19.48 -62.19 18.52
C ASP A 330 18.56 -63.09 17.66
N ASP A 331 17.49 -62.52 17.07
CA ASP A 331 17.15 -62.75 15.65
C ASP A 331 16.02 -61.81 15.15
N SER A 332 16.36 -61.11 14.07
CA SER A 332 15.61 -60.39 13.04
C SER A 332 14.13 -60.74 12.80
N LYS A 333 13.24 -59.74 12.73
CA LYS A 333 12.34 -59.54 11.56
C LYS A 333 11.63 -58.16 11.53
N LYS A 334 11.76 -57.55 10.36
CA LYS A 334 11.12 -56.34 9.81
C LYS A 334 9.63 -56.56 9.50
N LEU A 335 8.73 -55.62 9.82
CA LEU A 335 7.82 -54.93 8.88
C LEU A 335 6.82 -53.97 9.60
N GLU A 336 6.83 -52.72 9.13
CA GLU A 336 5.70 -51.83 8.80
C GLU A 336 4.51 -51.60 9.76
N ALA A 337 4.27 -50.30 10.01
CA ALA A 337 3.04 -49.55 9.68
C ALA A 337 2.59 -48.59 10.80
N ALA A 338 2.67 -47.29 10.52
CA ALA A 338 1.85 -46.23 11.10
C ALA A 338 0.38 -46.37 10.58
N PRO A 339 -0.65 -45.60 11.02
CA PRO A 339 -0.56 -44.29 11.68
C PRO A 339 -1.66 -43.95 12.72
N ALA A 340 -1.64 -42.67 13.12
CA ALA A 340 -2.76 -41.84 13.61
C ALA A 340 -3.20 -42.04 15.07
N ALA A 341 -3.68 -41.01 15.78
CA ALA A 341 -3.64 -39.55 15.70
C ALA A 341 -4.36 -39.06 16.96
N ALA A 342 -3.92 -37.93 17.51
CA ALA A 342 -4.71 -36.94 18.27
C ALA A 342 -5.40 -37.41 19.57
N ALA A 343 -5.77 -36.56 20.52
CA ALA A 343 -5.39 -35.25 21.01
C ALA A 343 -6.31 -35.04 22.23
N ALA A 344 -5.86 -34.30 23.24
CA ALA A 344 -6.70 -33.80 24.32
C ALA A 344 -6.02 -32.50 24.79
N THR A 345 -6.57 -31.32 24.45
CA THR A 345 -7.39 -30.46 25.34
C THR A 345 -6.59 -29.93 26.54
N SER A 346 -6.65 -28.68 26.98
CA SER A 346 -7.43 -27.49 26.66
C SER A 346 -6.75 -26.27 27.28
N GLU A 347 -7.08 -25.11 26.72
CA GLU A 347 -7.08 -23.75 27.26
C GLU A 347 -6.94 -23.54 28.79
N LYS A 348 -6.22 -22.48 29.18
CA LYS A 348 -6.72 -21.38 30.05
C LYS A 348 -5.71 -20.20 30.19
N PRO A 349 -6.04 -19.05 30.84
CA PRO A 349 -5.84 -17.69 30.31
C PRO A 349 -4.99 -16.77 31.22
N ALA A 350 -4.78 -15.50 30.85
CA ALA A 350 -4.62 -14.33 31.75
C ALA A 350 -4.43 -13.05 30.89
N VAL A 351 -5.21 -11.96 31.03
CA VAL A 351 -5.20 -10.93 32.11
C VAL A 351 -3.80 -10.31 32.24
N ALA A 352 -3.49 -9.20 31.56
CA ALA A 352 -3.76 -7.78 31.86
C ALA A 352 -2.76 -7.10 32.83
N VAL A 353 -2.53 -5.81 32.54
CA VAL A 353 -1.89 -4.73 33.36
C VAL A 353 -0.36 -4.65 33.19
N ALA A 354 0.18 -3.76 32.34
CA ALA A 354 0.31 -2.30 32.42
C ALA A 354 1.31 -1.80 33.48
N THR A 355 2.37 -1.13 33.03
CA THR A 355 3.07 -0.10 33.79
C THR A 355 3.69 0.94 32.84
N ASP A 356 3.27 2.18 33.04
CA ASP A 356 3.81 3.42 32.51
C ASP A 356 5.30 3.62 32.78
N HIS A 357 5.98 4.32 31.86
CA HIS A 357 7.03 5.27 32.22
C HIS A 357 6.96 6.53 31.35
N LYS A 358 7.19 7.65 32.02
CA LYS A 358 6.90 9.04 31.68
C LYS A 358 8.21 9.78 31.37
N GLY A 359 8.16 10.78 30.50
CA GLY A 359 9.19 11.82 30.30
C GLY A 359 9.19 12.32 28.85
N GLN A 360 8.43 13.37 28.52
CA GLN A 360 8.84 14.80 28.43
C GLN A 360 9.92 15.03 27.34
N GLU A 361 9.83 15.98 26.41
CA GLU A 361 9.07 17.23 26.40
C GLU A 361 9.03 17.88 24.99
N ALA A 362 8.01 18.75 24.82
CA ALA A 362 7.92 19.96 23.98
C ALA A 362 8.09 19.86 22.44
N GLY A 363 7.19 20.39 21.60
CA GLY A 363 5.96 21.14 21.86
C GLY A 363 5.37 21.73 20.57
N VAL A 364 4.09 22.13 20.68
CA VAL A 364 3.47 23.34 20.09
C VAL A 364 3.43 23.41 18.55
N THR A 365 2.30 23.33 17.83
CA THR A 365 0.99 23.98 17.99
C THR A 365 -0.16 23.15 17.38
N GLY A 366 -1.27 22.98 18.11
CA GLY A 366 -2.61 22.91 17.50
C GLY A 366 -2.99 24.30 16.99
N GLY A 367 -3.95 24.50 16.09
CA GLY A 367 -5.06 23.67 15.68
C GLY A 367 -6.18 24.67 15.41
N GLU A 368 -6.89 24.55 14.29
CA GLU A 368 -8.24 25.09 14.20
C GLU A 368 -9.09 24.22 13.30
N THR A 369 -10.27 23.93 13.84
CA THR A 369 -11.28 23.00 13.38
C THR A 369 -12.31 23.68 12.48
N THR A 370 -13.08 22.83 11.78
CA THR A 370 -14.38 23.10 11.11
C THR A 370 -14.24 23.75 9.72
N ALA A 371 -14.99 23.38 8.68
CA ALA A 371 -16.26 22.67 8.59
C ALA A 371 -16.37 21.86 7.29
N SER A 372 -17.12 20.77 7.35
CA SER A 372 -17.76 20.13 6.18
C SER A 372 -18.93 21.00 5.69
N PRO A 373 -19.40 20.83 4.45
CA PRO A 373 -20.70 20.20 4.38
C PRO A 373 -20.87 19.17 3.25
N THR A 374 -21.72 18.21 3.60
CA THR A 374 -22.36 17.17 2.80
C THR A 374 -23.51 17.75 1.96
N VAL A 375 -23.75 17.08 0.83
CA VAL A 375 -24.87 17.18 -0.15
C VAL A 375 -26.25 17.61 0.37
N ILE A 376 -26.96 18.45 -0.40
CA ILE A 376 -28.44 18.46 -0.47
C ILE A 376 -28.88 18.82 -1.91
N SER A 377 -29.50 17.85 -2.61
CA SER A 377 -30.60 18.11 -3.55
C SER A 377 -31.91 18.15 -2.77
N PRO A 378 -32.95 18.84 -3.29
CA PRO A 378 -34.27 18.24 -3.26
C PRO A 378 -34.94 18.24 -4.62
N ALA A 379 -35.72 17.18 -4.80
CA ALA A 379 -36.53 16.88 -5.95
C ALA A 379 -37.87 17.65 -5.96
N SER A 380 -38.38 17.82 -7.18
CA SER A 380 -39.78 17.64 -7.63
C SER A 380 -40.93 18.39 -6.94
N THR A 381 -41.69 19.12 -7.76
CA THR A 381 -43.14 19.23 -7.61
C THR A 381 -43.80 18.89 -8.95
N ALA A 382 -44.69 17.90 -8.88
CA ALA A 382 -45.69 17.51 -9.87
C ALA A 382 -46.67 18.69 -10.14
N ALA A 383 -47.58 18.75 -11.12
CA ALA A 383 -48.16 17.86 -12.11
C ALA A 383 -48.97 18.76 -13.08
N ALA A 384 -49.12 18.33 -14.34
CA ALA A 384 -50.39 18.24 -15.09
C ALA A 384 -50.06 17.95 -16.58
N THR A 385 -50.27 16.72 -17.08
CA THR A 385 -51.41 16.29 -17.93
C THR A 385 -51.64 17.25 -19.12
N GLU A 386 -51.45 16.87 -20.39
CA GLU A 386 -52.35 15.96 -21.13
C GLU A 386 -51.77 15.55 -22.51
N ALA A 387 -52.17 14.33 -22.93
CA ALA A 387 -52.54 13.90 -24.28
C ALA A 387 -51.50 13.81 -25.44
N LYS A 388 -51.22 12.56 -25.82
CA LYS A 388 -51.00 12.05 -27.19
C LYS A 388 -51.97 10.86 -27.36
N PRO A 389 -52.23 10.26 -28.54
CA PRO A 389 -51.98 10.66 -29.94
C PRO A 389 -53.22 10.50 -30.85
N VAL A 390 -53.23 11.12 -32.04
CA VAL A 390 -53.96 10.53 -33.19
C VAL A 390 -53.07 10.60 -34.43
N ALA A 391 -52.95 9.42 -35.05
CA ALA A 391 -52.28 9.16 -36.30
C ALA A 391 -53.03 9.76 -37.49
N ALA A 392 -52.31 10.19 -38.52
CA ALA A 392 -52.81 10.24 -39.88
C ALA A 392 -51.67 9.88 -40.83
N ALA A 393 -51.89 8.79 -41.55
CA ALA A 393 -51.15 8.35 -42.71
C ALA A 393 -51.67 9.06 -43.98
N GLU A 394 -51.05 8.76 -45.13
CA GLU A 394 -51.31 9.22 -46.51
C GLU A 394 -50.65 10.56 -46.90
N ALA A 395 -50.03 10.73 -48.07
CA ALA A 395 -49.81 9.86 -49.23
C ALA A 395 -48.62 10.39 -50.06
N ALA A 396 -48.01 9.49 -50.84
CA ALA A 396 -47.08 9.80 -51.91
C ALA A 396 -47.75 10.60 -53.05
N PRO A 397 -46.96 11.14 -53.99
CA PRO A 397 -47.02 10.51 -55.30
C PRO A 397 -45.65 10.22 -55.92
N ALA A 398 -45.62 9.12 -56.66
CA ALA A 398 -44.54 8.71 -57.54
C ALA A 398 -44.74 9.27 -58.96
N THR A 399 -43.65 9.63 -59.62
CA THR A 399 -43.43 9.59 -61.08
C THR A 399 -41.91 9.60 -61.31
N THR A 400 -41.28 8.48 -61.71
CA THR A 400 -40.84 8.15 -63.11
C THR A 400 -39.96 9.25 -63.71
N THR A 401 -38.74 9.09 -64.24
CA THR A 401 -38.12 8.09 -65.16
C THR A 401 -36.70 8.66 -65.37
N ALA A 402 -35.57 7.93 -65.40
CA ALA A 402 -34.98 7.22 -66.54
C ALA A 402 -33.45 7.44 -66.49
N ALA A 403 -32.69 6.40 -66.80
CA ALA A 403 -31.28 6.39 -67.21
C ALA A 403 -31.21 5.57 -68.52
N PRO A 404 -30.08 5.40 -69.26
CA PRO A 404 -28.87 6.21 -69.45
C PRO A 404 -28.66 6.48 -70.99
N PRO A 405 -27.45 6.76 -71.54
CA PRO A 405 -26.47 5.69 -71.80
C PRO A 405 -24.97 6.08 -71.68
N THR A 406 -24.19 5.00 -71.64
CA THR A 406 -22.74 4.77 -71.74
C THR A 406 -22.04 5.27 -73.02
N THR A 407 -20.70 5.39 -72.94
CA THR A 407 -19.58 5.28 -73.93
C THR A 407 -18.65 6.51 -73.87
N THR A 408 -17.31 6.47 -73.93
CA THR A 408 -16.33 5.47 -74.41
C THR A 408 -14.93 5.91 -73.92
N ALA A 409 -14.05 4.96 -73.62
CA ALA A 409 -12.59 5.15 -73.63
C ALA A 409 -12.05 5.17 -75.08
N PRO A 410 -10.80 5.62 -75.28
CA PRO A 410 -9.82 4.64 -75.77
C PRO A 410 -8.44 4.72 -75.10
N ALA A 411 -7.75 3.58 -75.13
CA ALA A 411 -6.31 3.34 -74.95
C ALA A 411 -5.50 3.94 -76.14
N ALA A 412 -4.17 3.98 -76.25
CA ALA A 412 -2.99 3.45 -75.57
C ALA A 412 -1.79 4.27 -76.10
N GLU A 413 -0.65 4.37 -75.39
CA GLU A 413 0.64 4.02 -75.98
C GLU A 413 1.77 3.90 -74.93
N GLU A 414 2.67 2.99 -75.28
CA GLU A 414 3.67 2.26 -74.53
C GLU A 414 5.06 2.90 -74.71
N LYS A 415 5.88 2.91 -73.64
CA LYS A 415 7.34 2.62 -73.72
C LYS A 415 8.01 2.64 -72.35
N ALA A 416 8.54 1.48 -71.95
CA ALA A 416 9.65 1.31 -71.01
C ALA A 416 10.98 1.21 -71.81
N PRO A 417 12.18 0.92 -71.22
CA PRO A 417 12.66 0.98 -69.83
C PRO A 417 14.03 1.72 -69.65
N LEU A 418 14.47 1.87 -68.37
CA LEU A 418 15.81 1.86 -67.68
C LEU A 418 17.15 1.91 -68.50
N PRO A 419 18.37 2.17 -67.92
CA PRO A 419 18.79 2.11 -66.50
C PRO A 419 19.78 3.21 -65.99
N ASN A 420 19.82 3.44 -64.67
CA ASN A 420 20.97 3.22 -63.75
C ASN A 420 20.64 3.74 -62.35
#